data_AF-A0A0M4J7D5-F1
#
_entry.id   AF-A0A0M4J7D5-F1
#
_cell.length_a   1.000
_cell.length_b   1.000
_cell.length_c   1.000
_cell.angle_alpha   90.00
_cell.angle_beta   90.00
_cell.angle_gamma   90.00
#
_symmetry.space_group_name_H-M   'P 1'
#
loop_
_entity.id
_entity.type
_entity.pdbx_description
1 polymer ?
#
loop_
_entity_poly.entity_id
_entity_poly.type
_entity_poly.pdbx_seq_one_letter_code
_entity_poly.pdbx_strand_id
1 'polypeptide(L)'
;LASRLFSSDDVVEETSSPLKTPLPTWTPAAAQRSPAYEALYLFEALCLTASSQALLCIDVFFIDLMLLVAAELRVLNDNVAAVSAGAARSDSREDTAGHGSGVSTVQQRSREFPDTFSAFDVLVDRRMSEDMYRQLVGNIRHHQMIIECVELLQMTMTYSIFALLFFNMTSICLNIFVTASLLQSDADLVTAMKAVFTTPVFLYESAMYCIFGQMIIDQSEQLPLSAFNCGWPETHTRLQRALLVFMLRSSQPLRIQVGKTYELSKETFVRVLNGSYALFNMLYTFQGNK
;
A
#
# COMPACT_ATOMS: atom_id res chain seq x y z
N LEU A 1 61.46 -12.61 19.68
CA LEU A 1 62.67 -11.76 19.86
C LEU A 1 62.32 -10.36 19.35
N ALA A 2 62.70 -9.33 20.11
CA ALA A 2 62.44 -7.90 19.90
C ALA A 2 61.03 -7.45 20.33
N SER A 3 60.73 -7.18 21.61
CA SER A 3 61.25 -6.12 22.49
C SER A 3 61.14 -4.70 21.90
N ARG A 4 60.14 -3.95 22.38
CA ARG A 4 60.09 -2.48 22.65
C ARG A 4 58.64 -2.05 22.91
N LEU A 5 58.08 -2.49 24.03
CA LEU A 5 56.90 -1.92 24.67
C LEU A 5 57.34 -1.48 26.05
N PHE A 6 57.99 -0.33 26.13
CA PHE A 6 58.20 0.45 27.36
C PHE A 6 58.79 1.79 26.93
N SER A 7 57.93 2.81 26.76
CA SER A 7 58.30 4.16 27.14
C SER A 7 57.05 5.03 27.26
N SER A 8 56.74 5.32 28.52
CA SER A 8 56.25 6.60 28.99
C SER A 8 54.91 7.07 28.41
N ASP A 9 53.80 6.56 28.94
CA ASP A 9 52.55 7.33 29.10
C ASP A 9 51.58 6.69 30.13
N ASP A 10 51.92 5.56 30.76
CA ASP A 10 51.14 4.89 31.82
C ASP A 10 51.15 5.60 33.20
N VAL A 11 51.24 6.93 33.29
CA VAL A 11 51.33 7.64 34.61
C VAL A 11 50.27 8.74 34.81
N VAL A 12 49.15 8.71 34.07
CA VAL A 12 47.95 9.46 34.50
C VAL A 12 46.72 8.57 34.37
N GLU A 13 46.63 7.63 35.31
CA GLU A 13 45.44 6.86 35.62
C GLU A 13 44.39 7.76 36.31
N GLU A 14 43.11 7.48 36.04
CA GLU A 14 41.91 7.88 36.79
C GLU A 14 41.42 9.35 36.73
N THR A 15 40.45 9.61 35.84
CA THR A 15 39.09 10.15 36.18
C THR A 15 38.28 10.50 34.92
N SER A 16 37.86 9.51 34.14
CA SER A 16 36.58 9.54 33.42
C SER A 16 36.43 8.24 32.62
N SER A 17 35.40 7.47 32.90
CA SER A 17 34.88 6.47 31.97
C SER A 17 34.84 7.05 30.56
N PRO A 18 35.30 6.33 29.50
CA PRO A 18 35.21 6.86 28.14
C PRO A 18 33.74 7.12 27.86
N LEU A 19 33.35 8.40 27.78
CA LEU A 19 31.96 8.77 27.61
C LEU A 19 31.46 8.17 26.29
N LYS A 20 30.48 7.27 26.39
CA LYS A 20 29.88 6.57 25.25
C LYS A 20 29.03 7.56 24.48
N THR A 21 29.44 7.88 23.26
CA THR A 21 28.60 8.48 22.22
C THR A 21 27.49 7.51 21.81
N PRO A 22 26.35 8.00 21.27
CA PRO A 22 25.22 7.15 20.90
C PRO A 22 25.54 6.19 19.76
N LEU A 23 26.46 6.52 18.85
CA LEU A 23 27.10 5.57 17.94
C LEU A 23 28.59 5.41 18.25
N PRO A 24 29.17 4.21 18.05
CA PRO A 24 30.60 3.99 18.10
C PRO A 24 31.24 4.57 16.82
N THR A 25 31.32 5.90 16.72
CA THR A 25 32.02 6.59 15.62
C THR A 25 33.40 7.04 16.10
N TRP A 26 34.41 6.89 15.23
CA TRP A 26 35.74 7.36 15.52
C TRP A 26 35.74 8.90 15.55
N THR A 27 36.07 9.49 16.70
CA THR A 27 36.18 10.94 16.87
C THR A 27 37.64 11.31 17.17
N PRO A 28 38.18 12.39 16.57
CA PRO A 28 39.53 12.83 16.87
C PRO A 28 39.63 13.26 18.33
N ALA A 29 40.73 12.90 19.01
CA ALA A 29 40.91 13.06 20.46
C ALA A 29 40.71 14.50 20.99
N ALA A 30 40.82 15.52 20.15
CA ALA A 30 40.52 16.92 20.49
C ALA A 30 39.03 17.19 20.77
N ALA A 31 38.12 16.32 20.32
CA ALA A 31 36.67 16.43 20.52
C ALA A 31 36.17 15.91 21.89
N GLN A 32 37.06 15.32 22.72
CA GLN A 32 36.72 14.83 24.06
C GLN A 32 36.84 15.89 25.17
N ARG A 33 37.11 17.16 24.82
CA ARG A 33 37.19 18.28 25.77
C ARG A 33 35.85 19.02 25.85
N SER A 34 35.34 19.29 27.05
CA SER A 34 34.17 20.17 27.26
C SER A 34 34.52 21.60 26.79
N PRO A 35 33.69 22.29 25.98
CA PRO A 35 32.28 22.05 25.59
C PRO A 35 32.06 21.36 24.22
N ALA A 36 33.11 21.01 23.47
CA ALA A 36 32.98 20.45 22.12
C ALA A 36 32.30 19.07 22.09
N TYR A 37 32.52 18.26 23.14
CA TYR A 37 31.88 16.95 23.30
C TYR A 37 30.36 17.03 23.42
N GLU A 38 29.84 17.97 24.22
CA GLU A 38 28.39 18.14 24.43
C GLU A 38 27.69 18.58 23.15
N ALA A 39 28.30 19.50 22.40
CA ALA A 39 27.79 19.94 21.10
C ALA A 39 27.78 18.79 20.07
N LEU A 40 28.83 17.97 20.05
CA LEU A 40 28.93 16.83 19.13
C LEU A 40 27.91 15.74 19.50
N TYR A 41 27.73 15.45 20.79
CA TYR A 41 26.70 14.52 21.28
C TYR A 41 25.29 14.98 20.92
N LEU A 42 24.98 16.26 21.14
CA LEU A 42 23.67 16.83 20.77
C LEU A 42 23.46 16.81 19.26
N PHE A 43 24.47 17.16 18.49
CA PHE A 43 24.42 17.10 17.03
C PHE A 43 24.18 15.67 16.55
N GLU A 44 24.91 14.68 17.07
CA GLU A 44 24.77 13.28 16.72
C GLU A 44 23.38 12.73 17.10
N ALA A 45 22.88 13.05 18.30
CA ALA A 45 21.54 12.66 18.74
C ALA A 45 20.45 13.31 17.87
N LEU A 46 20.59 14.59 17.51
CA LEU A 46 19.67 15.28 16.60
C LEU A 46 19.71 14.69 15.19
N CYS A 47 20.89 14.37 14.67
CA CYS A 47 21.03 13.74 13.36
C CYS A 47 20.41 12.34 13.34
N LEU A 48 20.60 11.53 14.38
CA LEU A 48 20.02 10.19 14.47
C LEU A 48 18.50 10.23 14.55
N THR A 49 17.96 11.09 15.41
CA THR A 49 16.51 11.26 15.56
C THR A 49 15.86 11.85 14.32
N ALA A 50 16.51 12.83 13.67
CA ALA A 50 16.04 13.37 12.39
C ALA A 50 16.08 12.31 11.27
N SER A 51 17.14 11.51 11.21
CA SER A 51 17.26 10.43 10.20
C SER A 51 16.20 9.35 10.41
N SER A 52 15.97 8.91 11.65
CA SER A 52 14.91 7.93 11.94
C SER A 52 13.53 8.47 11.60
N GLN A 53 13.28 9.75 11.90
CA GLN A 53 12.00 10.37 11.59
C GLN A 53 11.78 10.52 10.09
N ALA A 54 12.82 10.90 9.34
CA ALA A 54 12.74 11.03 7.88
C ALA A 54 12.38 9.69 7.22
N LEU A 55 12.97 8.58 7.68
CA LEU A 55 12.65 7.24 7.17
C LEU A 55 11.18 6.88 7.44
N LEU A 56 10.70 7.07 8.68
CA LEU A 56 9.29 6.83 9.01
C LEU A 56 8.34 7.69 8.17
N CYS A 57 8.69 8.95 7.93
CA CYS A 57 7.88 9.82 7.07
C CYS A 57 7.83 9.33 5.62
N ILE A 58 8.94 8.80 5.09
CA ILE A 58 8.98 8.23 3.74
C ILE A 58 8.10 6.98 3.67
N ASP A 59 8.18 6.10 4.66
CA ASP A 59 7.38 4.88 4.68
C ASP A 59 5.89 5.17 4.81
N VAL A 60 5.51 6.08 5.72
CA VAL A 60 4.11 6.51 5.88
C VAL A 60 3.59 7.16 4.61
N PHE A 61 4.37 8.06 3.99
CA PHE A 61 4.00 8.68 2.72
C PHE A 61 3.72 7.64 1.63
N PHE A 62 4.57 6.62 1.53
CA PHE A 62 4.43 5.56 0.54
C PHE A 62 3.23 4.65 0.81
N ILE A 63 2.98 4.30 2.07
CA ILE A 63 1.78 3.58 2.49
C ILE A 63 0.51 4.39 2.19
N ASP A 64 0.51 5.69 2.46
CA ASP A 64 -0.62 6.58 2.20
C ASP A 64 -0.93 6.69 0.71
N LEU A 65 0.10 6.76 -0.15
CA LEU A 65 -0.10 6.73 -1.60
C LEU A 65 -0.71 5.41 -2.07
N MET A 66 -0.24 4.27 -1.55
CA MET A 66 -0.83 2.98 -1.87
C MET A 66 -2.29 2.88 -1.40
N LEU A 67 -2.58 3.37 -0.20
CA LEU A 67 -3.92 3.41 0.36
C LEU A 67 -4.84 4.32 -0.45
N LEU A 68 -4.35 5.48 -0.90
CA LEU A 68 -5.08 6.41 -1.76
C LEU A 68 -5.45 5.74 -3.08
N VAL A 69 -4.51 5.10 -3.76
CA VAL A 69 -4.78 4.35 -5.00
C VAL A 69 -5.86 3.29 -4.78
N ALA A 70 -5.75 2.52 -3.70
CA ALA A 70 -6.74 1.50 -3.38
C ALA A 70 -8.13 2.10 -3.09
N ALA A 71 -8.18 3.25 -2.42
CA ALA A 71 -9.42 3.98 -2.15
C ALA A 71 -10.06 4.52 -3.43
N GLU A 72 -9.27 5.12 -4.33
CA GLU A 72 -9.76 5.60 -5.63
C GLU A 72 -10.27 4.45 -6.51
N LEU A 73 -9.61 3.29 -6.49
CA LEU A 73 -10.12 2.09 -7.15
C LEU A 73 -11.45 1.62 -6.56
N ARG A 74 -11.61 1.68 -5.24
CA ARG A 74 -12.86 1.34 -4.57
C ARG A 74 -13.98 2.31 -4.93
N VAL A 75 -13.72 3.62 -4.91
CA VAL A 75 -14.68 4.66 -5.31
C VAL A 75 -15.10 4.48 -6.76
N LEU A 76 -14.13 4.18 -7.64
CA LEU A 76 -14.42 3.88 -9.04
C LEU A 76 -15.32 2.63 -9.17
N ASN A 77 -15.04 1.58 -8.40
CA ASN A 77 -15.84 0.36 -8.37
C ASN A 77 -17.29 0.64 -7.95
N ASP A 78 -17.46 1.42 -6.88
CA ASP A 78 -18.78 1.85 -6.36
C ASP A 78 -19.51 2.75 -7.37
N ASN A 79 -18.80 3.67 -8.05
CA ASN A 79 -19.38 4.54 -9.09
C ASN A 79 -19.85 3.75 -10.30
N VAL A 80 -19.08 2.76 -10.75
CA VAL A 80 -19.47 1.87 -11.86
C VAL A 80 -20.67 1.01 -11.47
N ALA A 81 -20.71 0.52 -10.23
CA ALA A 81 -21.88 -0.18 -9.70
C ALA A 81 -23.10 0.75 -9.56
N ALA A 82 -22.94 2.02 -9.20
CA ALA A 82 -24.04 2.97 -9.12
C ALA A 82 -24.68 3.25 -10.49
N VAL A 83 -23.87 3.29 -11.56
CA VAL A 83 -24.37 3.39 -12.94
C VAL A 83 -25.29 2.21 -13.28
N SER A 84 -25.04 1.01 -12.73
CA SER A 84 -25.93 -0.14 -12.90
C SER A 84 -27.30 0.04 -12.27
N ALA A 85 -27.33 0.56 -11.05
CA ALA A 85 -28.57 0.82 -10.33
C ALA A 85 -29.41 1.90 -11.01
N GLY A 86 -28.75 2.86 -11.68
CA GLY A 86 -29.39 3.83 -12.55
C GLY A 86 -30.07 3.19 -13.77
N ALA A 87 -29.34 2.31 -14.47
CA ALA A 87 -29.85 1.61 -15.66
C ALA A 87 -30.99 0.61 -15.33
N ALA A 88 -30.91 -0.11 -14.21
CA ALA A 88 -31.99 -1.03 -13.81
C ALA A 88 -33.30 -0.30 -13.40
N ARG A 89 -33.20 0.97 -12.95
CA ARG A 89 -34.36 1.77 -12.56
C ARG A 89 -35.10 2.40 -13.75
N SER A 90 -34.42 2.67 -14.87
CA SER A 90 -35.10 3.09 -16.10
C SER A 90 -35.97 1.97 -16.65
N ASP A 91 -35.46 0.74 -16.63
CA ASP A 91 -36.14 -0.45 -17.14
C ASP A 91 -37.46 -0.75 -16.39
N SER A 92 -37.45 -0.69 -15.04
CA SER A 92 -38.68 -0.88 -14.24
C SER A 92 -39.78 0.17 -14.52
N ARG A 93 -39.43 1.37 -15.01
CA ARG A 93 -40.41 2.41 -15.38
C ARG A 93 -41.02 2.16 -16.75
N GLU A 94 -40.27 1.58 -17.70
CA GLU A 94 -40.79 1.21 -19.02
C GLU A 94 -41.80 0.04 -18.92
N ASP A 95 -41.49 -0.98 -18.11
CA ASP A 95 -42.40 -2.13 -17.92
C ASP A 95 -43.73 -1.75 -17.26
N THR A 96 -43.70 -0.77 -16.36
CA THR A 96 -44.93 -0.28 -15.68
C THR A 96 -45.78 0.60 -16.61
N ALA A 97 -45.16 1.27 -17.60
CA ALA A 97 -45.87 2.06 -18.61
C ALA A 97 -46.50 1.20 -19.74
N GLY A 98 -46.00 -0.03 -19.94
CA GLY A 98 -46.48 -0.97 -20.95
C GLY A 98 -47.64 -1.89 -20.53
N HIS A 99 -48.04 -1.91 -19.24
CA HIS A 99 -49.04 -2.85 -18.71
C HIS A 99 -50.20 -2.17 -17.95
N GLY A 100 -50.83 -1.19 -18.59
CA GLY A 100 -52.08 -0.56 -18.14
C GLY A 100 -53.30 -1.04 -18.91
N SER A 101 -53.67 -2.32 -18.81
CA SER A 101 -55.01 -2.78 -19.24
C SER A 101 -55.65 -3.60 -18.13
N GLY A 102 -56.73 -3.05 -17.56
CA GLY A 102 -57.71 -3.84 -16.80
C GLY A 102 -58.12 -3.33 -15.42
N VAL A 103 -58.51 -2.06 -15.25
CA VAL A 103 -59.49 -1.70 -14.19
C VAL A 103 -60.47 -0.64 -14.69
N SER A 104 -61.75 -1.00 -14.61
CA SER A 104 -62.91 -0.29 -15.13
C SER A 104 -63.24 1.03 -14.40
N THR A 105 -63.84 1.95 -15.16
CA THR A 105 -64.80 2.99 -14.73
C THR A 105 -64.28 4.07 -13.76
N VAL A 106 -64.12 5.30 -14.26
CA VAL A 106 -65.02 6.44 -13.98
C VAL A 106 -64.66 7.60 -14.90
N GLN A 107 -65.71 8.10 -15.55
CA GLN A 107 -65.77 9.23 -16.44
C GLN A 107 -65.33 10.53 -15.74
N GLN A 108 -64.17 11.10 -16.12
CA GLN A 108 -63.99 12.55 -16.03
C GLN A 108 -63.18 13.10 -17.19
N ARG A 109 -63.94 13.67 -18.11
CA ARG A 109 -63.55 14.56 -19.21
C ARG A 109 -62.49 15.58 -18.73
N SER A 110 -61.25 15.40 -19.15
CA SER A 110 -60.26 16.48 -19.26
C SER A 110 -59.44 16.28 -20.52
N ARG A 111 -59.23 17.41 -21.19
CA ARG A 111 -58.87 17.59 -22.60
C ARG A 111 -57.47 17.06 -22.92
N GLU A 112 -57.35 16.56 -24.15
CA GLU A 112 -56.15 16.44 -24.99
C GLU A 112 -54.84 16.95 -24.36
N PHE A 113 -53.96 16.03 -23.94
CA PHE A 113 -52.51 16.20 -24.05
C PHE A 113 -51.77 14.83 -24.09
N PRO A 114 -51.99 13.96 -25.10
CA PRO A 114 -51.26 12.68 -25.20
C PRO A 114 -49.82 12.88 -25.75
N ASP A 115 -49.64 13.80 -26.69
CA ASP A 115 -48.39 13.90 -27.47
C ASP A 115 -47.25 14.59 -26.71
N THR A 116 -47.56 15.53 -25.80
CA THR A 116 -46.54 16.23 -25.02
C THR A 116 -46.01 15.40 -23.86
N PHE A 117 -46.82 14.49 -23.31
CA PHE A 117 -46.38 13.58 -22.24
C PHE A 117 -45.43 12.49 -22.79
N SER A 118 -45.75 11.91 -23.96
CA SER A 118 -44.84 10.98 -24.65
C SER A 118 -43.53 11.65 -25.09
N ALA A 119 -43.61 12.86 -25.64
CA ALA A 119 -42.41 13.64 -25.98
C ALA A 119 -41.58 14.00 -24.75
N PHE A 120 -42.22 14.28 -23.60
CA PHE A 120 -41.54 14.53 -22.33
C PHE A 120 -40.83 13.28 -21.80
N ASP A 121 -41.47 12.10 -21.81
CA ASP A 121 -40.83 10.84 -21.39
C ASP A 121 -39.63 10.47 -22.26
N VAL A 122 -39.73 10.61 -23.59
CA VAL A 122 -38.61 10.37 -24.51
C VAL A 122 -37.45 11.37 -24.27
N LEU A 123 -37.76 12.62 -23.90
CA LEU A 123 -36.73 13.61 -23.55
C LEU A 123 -36.10 13.33 -22.18
N VAL A 124 -36.86 12.84 -21.21
CA VAL A 124 -36.34 12.42 -19.90
C VAL A 124 -35.42 11.21 -20.06
N ASP A 125 -35.84 10.20 -20.81
CA ASP A 125 -35.04 9.01 -21.12
C ASP A 125 -33.73 9.38 -21.84
N ARG A 126 -33.82 10.20 -22.90
CA ARG A 126 -32.65 10.69 -23.64
C ARG A 126 -31.71 11.51 -22.75
N ARG A 127 -32.23 12.27 -21.79
CA ARG A 127 -31.42 13.05 -20.84
C ARG A 127 -30.72 12.14 -19.81
N MET A 128 -31.42 11.13 -19.28
CA MET A 128 -30.85 10.15 -18.36
C MET A 128 -29.73 9.31 -19.02
N SER A 129 -29.93 8.90 -20.27
CA SER A 129 -28.93 8.22 -21.08
C SER A 129 -27.65 9.04 -21.31
N GLU A 130 -27.80 10.33 -21.63
CA GLU A 130 -26.66 11.25 -21.80
C GLU A 130 -25.92 11.49 -20.47
N ASP A 131 -26.65 11.56 -19.35
CA ASP A 131 -26.04 11.73 -18.03
C ASP A 131 -25.28 10.46 -17.59
N MET A 132 -25.83 9.26 -17.83
CA MET A 132 -25.13 7.99 -17.64
C MET A 132 -23.86 7.89 -18.50
N TYR A 133 -23.95 8.29 -19.77
CA TYR A 133 -22.80 8.31 -20.67
C TYR A 133 -21.71 9.27 -20.16
N ARG A 134 -22.07 10.46 -19.68
CA ARG A 134 -21.12 11.41 -19.09
C ARG A 134 -20.45 10.85 -17.83
N GLN A 135 -21.20 10.18 -16.95
CA GLN A 135 -20.66 9.52 -15.77
C GLN A 135 -19.66 8.42 -16.15
N LEU A 136 -20.00 7.58 -17.14
CA LEU A 136 -19.10 6.55 -17.62
C LEU A 136 -17.81 7.13 -18.23
N VAL A 137 -17.90 8.19 -19.03
CA VAL A 137 -16.72 8.88 -19.58
C VAL A 137 -15.85 9.47 -18.46
N GLY A 138 -16.48 10.03 -17.41
CA GLY A 138 -15.79 10.48 -16.21
C GLY A 138 -15.04 9.36 -15.50
N ASN A 139 -15.70 8.21 -15.30
CA ASN A 139 -15.13 7.01 -14.69
C ASN A 139 -13.95 6.46 -15.51
N ILE A 140 -14.05 6.45 -16.84
CA ILE A 140 -12.96 6.02 -17.74
C ILE A 140 -11.75 6.95 -17.60
N ARG A 141 -11.97 8.27 -17.58
CA ARG A 141 -10.89 9.25 -17.42
C ARG A 141 -10.23 9.12 -16.04
N HIS A 142 -11.03 8.90 -15.00
CA HIS A 142 -10.54 8.67 -13.65
C HIS A 142 -9.70 7.38 -13.56
N HIS A 143 -10.17 6.29 -14.18
CA HIS A 143 -9.40 5.05 -14.28
C HIS A 143 -8.06 5.25 -15.01
N GLN A 144 -8.03 6.03 -16.09
CA GLN A 144 -6.78 6.37 -16.79
C GLN A 144 -5.79 7.12 -15.89
N MET A 145 -6.28 8.08 -15.09
CA MET A 145 -5.44 8.79 -14.12
C MET A 145 -4.90 7.87 -13.02
N ILE A 146 -5.71 6.91 -12.55
CA ILE A 146 -5.25 5.89 -11.58
C ILE A 146 -4.15 5.03 -12.19
N ILE A 147 -4.30 4.57 -13.44
CA ILE A 147 -3.27 3.77 -14.12
C ILE A 147 -1.95 4.54 -14.19
N GLU A 148 -1.98 5.80 -14.64
CA GLU A 148 -0.79 6.66 -14.72
C GLU A 148 -0.16 6.90 -13.34
N CYS A 149 -0.98 7.10 -12.31
CA CYS A 149 -0.52 7.23 -10.94
C CYS A 149 0.17 5.95 -10.45
N VAL A 150 -0.39 4.77 -10.71
CA VAL A 150 0.19 3.47 -10.34
C VAL A 150 1.49 3.21 -11.08
N GLU A 151 1.59 3.56 -12.36
CA GLU A 151 2.83 3.43 -13.12
C GLU A 151 3.94 4.31 -12.54
N LEU A 152 3.64 5.58 -12.23
CA LEU A 152 4.59 6.49 -11.59
C LEU A 152 5.00 6.01 -10.19
N LEU A 153 4.02 5.54 -9.42
CA LEU A 153 4.21 4.96 -8.10
C LEU A 153 5.14 3.75 -8.18
N GLN A 154 4.88 2.81 -9.09
CA GLN A 154 5.67 1.61 -9.28
C GLN A 154 7.13 1.94 -9.65
N MET A 155 7.35 2.87 -10.58
CA MET A 155 8.70 3.27 -11.00
C MET A 155 9.52 3.86 -9.84
N THR A 156 8.86 4.63 -8.98
CA THR A 156 9.49 5.25 -7.81
C THR A 156 9.73 4.23 -6.68
N MET A 157 8.73 3.38 -6.43
CA MET A 157 8.71 2.45 -5.30
C MET A 157 9.55 1.20 -5.51
N THR A 158 9.85 0.82 -6.75
CA THR A 158 10.55 -0.44 -7.05
C THR A 158 11.84 -0.58 -6.25
N TYR A 159 12.66 0.47 -6.20
CA TYR A 159 13.91 0.46 -5.45
C TYR A 159 13.67 0.47 -3.93
N SER A 160 12.73 1.29 -3.46
CA SER A 160 12.40 1.42 -2.04
C SER A 160 11.85 0.11 -1.46
N ILE A 161 10.88 -0.53 -2.13
CA ILE A 161 10.29 -1.79 -1.69
C ILE A 161 11.34 -2.91 -1.70
N PHE A 162 12.18 -2.98 -2.74
CA PHE A 162 13.25 -3.97 -2.77
C PHE A 162 14.20 -3.83 -1.58
N ALA A 163 14.65 -2.60 -1.29
CA ALA A 163 15.48 -2.31 -0.14
C ALA A 163 14.76 -2.66 1.17
N LEU A 164 13.50 -2.25 1.31
CA LEU A 164 12.67 -2.53 2.49
C LEU A 164 12.53 -4.03 2.75
N LEU A 165 12.22 -4.83 1.73
CA LEU A 165 12.10 -6.29 1.88
C LEU A 165 13.44 -6.93 2.25
N PHE A 166 14.53 -6.47 1.65
CA PHE A 166 15.88 -6.98 1.96
C PHE A 166 16.34 -6.63 3.39
N PHE A 167 16.12 -5.38 3.83
CA PHE A 167 16.42 -4.95 5.19
C PHE A 167 15.55 -5.66 6.22
N ASN A 168 14.25 -5.82 5.96
CA ASN A 168 13.36 -6.58 6.83
C ASN A 168 13.77 -8.05 6.92
N MET A 169 14.11 -8.69 5.80
CA MET A 169 14.59 -10.08 5.78
C MET A 169 15.81 -10.26 6.68
N THR A 170 16.81 -9.40 6.51
CA THR A 170 18.06 -9.43 7.28
C THR A 170 17.80 -9.11 8.76
N SER A 171 16.97 -8.10 9.04
CA SER A 171 16.63 -7.69 10.41
C SER A 171 15.91 -8.81 11.16
N ILE A 172 14.93 -9.47 10.53
CA ILE A 172 14.23 -10.62 11.13
C ILE A 172 15.23 -11.75 11.42
N CYS A 173 16.09 -12.09 10.46
CA CYS A 173 17.12 -13.11 10.62
C CYS A 173 18.05 -12.81 11.81
N LEU A 174 18.57 -11.58 11.90
CA LEU A 174 19.46 -11.14 12.98
C LEU A 174 18.76 -11.11 14.34
N ASN A 175 17.51 -10.63 14.43
CA ASN A 175 16.76 -10.62 15.69
C ASN A 175 16.51 -12.03 16.23
N ILE A 176 16.14 -12.98 15.36
CA ILE A 176 15.96 -14.39 15.76
C ILE A 176 17.30 -14.98 16.22
N PHE A 177 18.40 -14.70 15.50
CA PHE A 177 19.73 -15.16 15.87
C PHE A 177 20.20 -14.61 17.23
N VAL A 178 20.06 -13.30 17.46
CA VAL A 178 20.39 -12.67 18.74
C VAL A 178 19.57 -13.31 19.86
N THR A 179 18.26 -13.48 19.65
CA THR A 179 17.37 -14.12 20.63
C THR A 179 17.82 -15.56 20.94
N ALA A 180 18.18 -16.35 19.91
CA ALA A 180 18.67 -17.72 20.09
C ALA A 180 20.00 -17.78 20.86
N SER A 181 20.94 -16.87 20.55
CA SER A 181 22.26 -16.82 21.21
C SER A 181 22.16 -16.41 22.69
N LEU A 182 21.26 -15.49 23.03
CA LEU A 182 21.03 -15.05 24.40
C LEU A 182 20.38 -16.14 25.25
N LEU A 183 19.47 -16.92 24.66
CA LEU A 183 18.82 -18.04 25.34
C LEU A 183 19.81 -19.15 25.72
N GLN A 184 20.87 -19.35 24.93
CA GLN A 184 21.92 -20.34 25.23
C GLN A 184 22.92 -19.88 26.30
N SER A 185 23.10 -18.57 26.46
CA SER A 185 24.20 -18.01 27.26
C SER A 185 23.83 -17.68 28.72
N ASP A 186 22.63 -18.04 29.18
CA ASP A 186 22.08 -17.73 30.52
C ASP A 186 22.21 -16.23 30.90
N ALA A 187 22.31 -15.35 29.89
CA ALA A 187 22.66 -13.95 30.03
C ALA A 187 21.52 -13.01 29.63
N ASP A 188 21.31 -12.01 30.51
CA ASP A 188 20.57 -10.76 30.33
C ASP A 188 19.18 -10.87 29.66
N LEU A 189 18.23 -11.44 30.42
CA LEU A 189 16.81 -11.56 30.08
C LEU A 189 16.20 -10.26 29.53
N VAL A 190 16.69 -9.10 29.98
CA VAL A 190 16.23 -7.78 29.52
C VAL A 190 16.54 -7.57 28.03
N THR A 191 17.75 -7.94 27.60
CA THR A 191 18.18 -7.81 26.20
C THR A 191 17.45 -8.82 25.31
N ALA A 192 17.22 -10.03 25.81
CA ALA A 192 16.42 -11.04 25.10
C ALA A 192 14.96 -10.62 24.93
N MET A 193 14.33 -10.12 26.00
CA MET A 193 12.97 -9.58 25.93
C MET A 193 12.88 -8.43 24.92
N LYS A 194 13.84 -7.50 24.94
CA LYS A 194 13.88 -6.39 23.97
C LYS A 194 13.92 -6.88 22.52
N ALA A 195 14.74 -7.88 22.20
CA ALA A 195 14.82 -8.46 20.86
C ALA A 195 13.49 -9.12 20.43
N VAL A 196 12.86 -9.87 21.35
CA VAL A 196 11.55 -10.49 21.12
C VAL A 196 10.48 -9.42 20.86
N PHE A 197 10.43 -8.34 21.65
CA PHE A 197 9.45 -7.26 21.45
C PHE A 197 9.70 -6.43 20.18
N THR A 198 10.92 -6.39 19.67
CA THR A 198 11.25 -5.63 18.44
C THR A 198 10.88 -6.41 17.17
N THR A 199 10.91 -7.74 17.21
CA THR A 199 10.65 -8.60 16.03
C THR A 199 9.27 -8.36 15.36
N PRO A 200 8.15 -8.24 16.11
CA PRO A 200 6.84 -7.95 15.52
C PRO A 200 6.76 -6.62 14.75
N VAL A 201 7.60 -5.63 15.09
CA VAL A 201 7.57 -4.31 14.45
C VAL A 201 7.97 -4.41 12.97
N PHE A 202 9.07 -5.08 12.68
CA PHE A 202 9.55 -5.33 11.31
C PHE A 202 8.58 -6.21 10.50
N LEU A 203 7.97 -7.20 11.16
CA LEU A 203 6.94 -8.03 10.55
C LEU A 203 5.70 -7.22 10.19
N TYR A 204 5.27 -6.32 11.08
CA TYR A 204 4.11 -5.48 10.85
C TYR A 204 4.34 -4.52 9.67
N GLU A 205 5.49 -3.85 9.62
CA GLU A 205 5.84 -2.92 8.54
C GLU A 205 5.78 -3.60 7.17
N SER A 206 6.50 -4.72 7.02
CA SER A 206 6.51 -5.48 5.77
C SER A 206 5.15 -6.11 5.43
N ALA A 207 4.38 -6.54 6.43
CA ALA A 207 3.02 -7.06 6.22
C ALA A 207 2.07 -5.97 5.71
N MET A 208 2.15 -4.74 6.23
CA MET A 208 1.28 -3.63 5.79
C MET A 208 1.49 -3.33 4.30
N TYR A 209 2.74 -3.20 3.85
CA TYR A 209 3.05 -3.01 2.42
C TYR A 209 2.47 -4.13 1.54
N CYS A 210 2.64 -5.40 1.94
CA CYS A 210 2.11 -6.53 1.19
C CYS A 210 0.58 -6.61 1.19
N ILE A 211 -0.08 -6.20 2.29
CA ILE A 211 -1.54 -6.16 2.40
C ILE A 211 -2.12 -5.07 1.49
N PHE A 212 -1.54 -3.86 1.50
CA PHE A 212 -2.02 -2.78 0.63
C PHE A 212 -1.74 -3.07 -0.84
N GLY A 213 -0.60 -3.68 -1.16
CA GLY A 213 -0.32 -4.18 -2.51
C GLY A 213 -1.38 -5.17 -2.99
N GLN A 214 -1.73 -6.14 -2.13
CA GLN A 214 -2.80 -7.09 -2.40
C GLN A 214 -4.17 -6.40 -2.55
N MET A 215 -4.47 -5.41 -1.71
CA MET A 215 -5.75 -4.69 -1.77
C MET A 215 -5.93 -3.96 -3.10
N ILE A 216 -4.86 -3.37 -3.65
CA ILE A 216 -4.88 -2.75 -4.99
C ILE A 216 -5.20 -3.80 -6.07
N ILE A 217 -4.56 -4.96 -6.00
CA ILE A 217 -4.80 -6.07 -6.93
C ILE A 217 -6.27 -6.51 -6.83
N ASP A 218 -6.74 -6.82 -5.64
CA ASP A 218 -8.11 -7.29 -5.38
C ASP A 218 -9.17 -6.29 -5.87
N GLN A 219 -8.98 -4.98 -5.62
CA GLN A 219 -9.90 -3.96 -6.12
C GLN A 219 -9.85 -3.81 -7.65
N SER A 220 -8.67 -3.94 -8.25
CA SER A 220 -8.53 -3.87 -9.71
C SER A 220 -9.19 -5.05 -10.43
N GLU A 221 -9.16 -6.24 -9.84
CA GLU A 221 -9.82 -7.44 -10.38
C GLU A 221 -11.35 -7.38 -10.24
N GLN A 222 -11.86 -6.68 -9.23
CA GLN A 222 -13.30 -6.48 -9.04
C GLN A 222 -13.90 -5.47 -10.02
N LEU A 223 -13.12 -4.49 -10.48
CA LEU A 223 -13.57 -3.44 -11.40
C LEU A 223 -14.25 -3.95 -12.69
N PRO A 224 -13.68 -4.90 -13.47
CA PRO A 224 -14.36 -5.45 -14.64
C PRO A 224 -15.63 -6.23 -14.29
N LEU A 225 -15.67 -6.89 -13.12
CA LEU A 225 -16.84 -7.65 -12.68
C LEU A 225 -18.02 -6.72 -12.35
N SER A 226 -17.76 -5.61 -11.66
CA SER A 226 -18.77 -4.60 -11.38
C SER A 226 -19.24 -3.89 -12.63
N ALA A 227 -18.33 -3.62 -13.58
CA ALA A 227 -18.71 -3.14 -14.90
C ALA A 227 -19.59 -4.16 -15.64
N PHE A 228 -19.30 -5.46 -15.53
CA PHE A 228 -20.06 -6.50 -16.22
C PHE A 228 -21.49 -6.61 -15.70
N ASN A 229 -21.65 -6.49 -14.39
CA ASN A 229 -22.95 -6.50 -13.73
C ASN A 229 -23.78 -5.22 -13.98
N CYS A 230 -23.33 -4.29 -14.83
CA CYS A 230 -23.97 -2.98 -14.94
C CYS A 230 -25.28 -2.90 -15.75
N GLY A 231 -25.93 -4.03 -16.08
CA GLY A 231 -27.16 -4.03 -16.88
C GLY A 231 -26.98 -3.45 -18.29
N TRP A 232 -25.75 -3.44 -18.80
CA TRP A 232 -25.38 -2.83 -20.08
C TRP A 232 -25.99 -3.41 -21.37
N PRO A 233 -26.45 -4.68 -21.45
CA PRO A 233 -26.96 -5.24 -22.71
C PRO A 233 -28.14 -4.47 -23.31
N GLU A 234 -28.94 -3.80 -22.48
CA GLU A 234 -30.17 -3.08 -22.87
C GLU A 234 -29.93 -1.57 -23.06
N THR A 235 -28.72 -1.08 -22.85
CA THR A 235 -28.37 0.34 -23.00
C THR A 235 -28.02 0.72 -24.45
N HIS A 236 -28.00 2.03 -24.73
CA HIS A 236 -27.63 2.53 -26.05
C HIS A 236 -26.27 2.01 -26.56
N THR A 237 -26.20 1.73 -27.86
CA THR A 237 -25.04 1.15 -28.55
C THR A 237 -23.74 1.93 -28.33
N ARG A 238 -23.81 3.25 -28.11
CA ARG A 238 -22.64 4.11 -27.84
C ARG A 238 -22.07 3.86 -26.44
N LEU A 239 -22.92 3.64 -25.43
CA LEU A 239 -22.52 3.34 -24.06
C LEU A 239 -21.95 1.93 -23.97
N GLN A 240 -22.63 0.96 -24.60
CA GLN A 240 -22.19 -0.42 -24.71
C GLN A 240 -20.76 -0.55 -25.27
N ARG A 241 -20.45 0.15 -26.37
CA ARG A 241 -19.10 0.12 -26.96
C ARG A 241 -18.04 0.71 -26.03
N ALA A 242 -18.32 1.84 -25.38
CA ALA A 242 -17.39 2.48 -24.46
C ALA A 242 -17.10 1.61 -23.22
N LEU A 243 -18.15 0.99 -22.68
CA LEU A 243 -18.06 0.08 -21.55
C LEU A 243 -17.29 -1.19 -21.89
N LEU A 244 -17.48 -1.76 -23.08
CA LEU A 244 -16.78 -2.97 -23.50
C LEU A 244 -15.27 -2.73 -23.66
N VAL A 245 -14.88 -1.55 -24.19
CA VAL A 245 -13.47 -1.12 -24.21
C VAL A 245 -12.94 -0.93 -22.79
N PHE A 246 -13.73 -0.34 -21.90
CA PHE A 246 -13.37 -0.16 -20.49
C PHE A 246 -13.14 -1.50 -19.79
N MET A 247 -14.05 -2.48 -19.92
CA MET A 247 -13.91 -3.84 -19.39
C MET A 247 -12.67 -4.55 -19.91
N LEU A 248 -12.41 -4.44 -21.22
CA LEU A 248 -11.24 -5.07 -21.82
C LEU A 248 -9.94 -4.48 -21.23
N ARG A 249 -9.91 -3.16 -21.01
CA ARG A 249 -8.75 -2.49 -20.40
C ARG A 249 -8.63 -2.76 -18.90
N SER A 250 -9.73 -2.79 -18.16
CA SER A 250 -9.76 -3.07 -16.72
C SER A 250 -9.59 -4.56 -16.40
N SER A 251 -9.69 -5.45 -17.41
CA SER A 251 -9.41 -6.88 -17.24
C SER A 251 -7.94 -7.17 -16.93
N GLN A 252 -7.05 -6.23 -17.20
CA GLN A 252 -5.65 -6.32 -16.78
C GLN A 252 -5.53 -5.76 -15.35
N PRO A 253 -5.30 -6.61 -14.34
CA PRO A 253 -5.20 -6.15 -12.95
C PRO A 253 -4.02 -5.20 -12.78
N LEU A 254 -4.21 -4.19 -11.94
CA LEU A 254 -3.17 -3.25 -11.53
C LEU A 254 -2.29 -3.96 -10.51
N ARG A 255 -1.07 -4.31 -10.93
CA ARG A 255 -0.11 -5.04 -10.09
C ARG A 255 1.12 -4.19 -9.89
N ILE A 256 1.43 -3.88 -8.63
CA ILE A 256 2.68 -3.22 -8.28
C ILE A 256 3.79 -4.27 -8.33
N GLN A 257 4.64 -4.18 -9.35
CA GLN A 257 5.78 -5.08 -9.54
C GLN A 257 7.08 -4.48 -8.98
N VAL A 258 7.84 -5.29 -8.26
CA VAL A 258 9.19 -5.00 -7.77
C VAL A 258 10.20 -5.67 -8.71
N GLY A 259 11.06 -4.86 -9.33
CA GLY A 259 12.22 -5.34 -10.11
C GLY A 259 11.87 -6.12 -11.39
N LYS A 260 10.59 -6.13 -11.81
CA LYS A 260 9.99 -6.93 -12.90
C LYS A 260 9.71 -8.41 -12.61
N THR A 261 10.01 -8.91 -11.41
CA THR A 261 9.88 -10.36 -11.11
C THR A 261 8.96 -10.69 -9.95
N TYR A 262 8.78 -9.76 -8.99
CA TYR A 262 7.98 -10.01 -7.80
C TYR A 262 6.79 -9.06 -7.75
N GLU A 263 5.59 -9.61 -7.62
CA GLU A 263 4.38 -8.82 -7.38
C GLU A 263 4.24 -8.57 -5.87
N LEU A 264 3.85 -7.36 -5.49
CA LEU A 264 3.63 -7.03 -4.08
C LEU A 264 2.32 -7.66 -3.60
N SER A 265 2.43 -8.87 -3.08
CA SER A 265 1.31 -9.69 -2.63
C SER A 265 1.60 -10.31 -1.26
N LYS A 266 0.55 -10.89 -0.64
CA LYS A 266 0.68 -11.70 0.57
C LYS A 266 1.60 -12.91 0.35
N GLU A 267 1.69 -13.42 -0.88
CA GLU A 267 2.59 -14.51 -1.23
C GLU A 267 4.06 -14.10 -1.12
N THR A 268 4.40 -12.89 -1.60
CA THR A 268 5.77 -12.34 -1.49
C THR A 268 6.18 -12.16 -0.03
N PHE A 269 5.27 -11.75 0.85
CA PHE A 269 5.52 -11.70 2.29
C PHE A 269 5.92 -13.07 2.86
N VAL A 270 5.15 -14.12 2.56
CA VAL A 270 5.47 -15.49 3.01
C VAL A 270 6.82 -15.96 2.46
N ARG A 271 7.15 -15.63 1.21
CA ARG A 271 8.46 -15.96 0.62
C ARG A 271 9.60 -15.25 1.34
N VAL A 272 9.44 -13.99 1.73
CA VAL A 272 10.42 -13.24 2.52
C VAL A 272 10.61 -13.88 3.89
N LEU A 273 9.52 -14.26 4.58
CA LEU A 273 9.61 -14.96 5.87
C LEU A 273 10.33 -16.31 5.76
N ASN A 274 9.99 -17.11 4.74
CA ASN A 274 10.66 -18.38 4.48
C ASN A 274 12.15 -18.19 4.18
N GLY A 275 12.49 -17.14 3.43
CA GLY A 275 13.87 -16.74 3.17
C GLY A 275 14.62 -16.39 4.46
N SER A 276 14.02 -15.55 5.33
CA SER A 276 14.59 -15.19 6.63
C SER A 276 14.84 -16.42 7.52
N TYR A 277 13.88 -17.35 7.55
CA TYR A 277 13.99 -18.59 8.31
C TYR A 277 15.08 -19.51 7.75
N ALA A 278 15.20 -19.62 6.42
CA ALA A 278 16.27 -20.38 5.79
C ALA A 278 17.66 -19.81 6.09
N LEU A 279 17.82 -18.47 6.03
CA LEU A 279 19.05 -17.79 6.43
C LEU A 279 19.38 -18.03 7.90
N PHE A 280 18.37 -17.94 8.78
CA PHE A 280 18.52 -18.24 10.20
C PHE A 280 19.04 -19.66 10.43
N ASN A 281 18.42 -20.68 9.81
CA ASN A 281 18.86 -22.07 9.96
C ASN A 281 20.29 -22.28 9.47
N MET A 282 20.68 -21.62 8.37
CA MET A 282 22.04 -21.68 7.86
C MET A 282 23.05 -21.10 8.87
N LEU A 283 22.75 -19.93 9.45
CA LEU A 283 23.59 -19.31 10.48
C LEU A 283 23.65 -20.16 11.75
N TYR A 284 22.53 -20.73 12.17
CA TYR A 284 22.45 -21.59 13.34
C TYR A 284 23.28 -22.88 13.16
N THR A 285 23.19 -23.51 11.99
CA THR A 285 23.99 -24.70 11.67
C THR A 285 25.49 -24.39 11.68
N PHE A 286 25.89 -23.20 11.22
CA PHE A 286 27.29 -22.77 11.26
C PHE A 286 27.80 -22.54 12.69
N GLN A 287 26.95 -22.07 13.61
CA GLN A 287 27.30 -21.97 15.03
C GLN A 287 27.40 -23.33 15.72
N GLY A 288 26.47 -24.25 15.44
CA GLY A 288 26.44 -25.58 16.07
C GLY A 288 27.58 -26.53 15.64
N ASN A 289 28.30 -26.20 14.55
CA ASN A 289 29.47 -26.94 14.07
C ASN A 289 30.81 -26.44 14.68
N LYS A 290 30.78 -25.61 15.72
CA LYS A 290 31.94 -25.23 16.54
C LYS A 290 31.89 -25.91 17.90
#